data_AF-A0A0A1FE04-F1
#
_entry.id   AF-A0A0A1FE04-F1
#
_cell.length_a   1.000
_cell.length_b   1.000
_cell.length_c   1.000
_cell.angle_alpha   90.00
_cell.angle_beta   90.00
_cell.angle_gamma   90.00
#
_symmetry.space_group_name_H-M   'P 1'
#
loop_
_entity.id
_entity.type
_entity.pdbx_description
1 polymer ?
#
loop_
_entity_poly.entity_id
_entity_poly.type
_entity_poly.pdbx_seq_one_letter_code
_entity_poly.pdbx_strand_id
1 'polypeptide(L)' 'MDRSDRLSLLTQATAEATGKRFCAHHQGEVAATDGDFVVRNNTKRWICFRCQKNSQRQSAMVAKRQA' A
#
# COMPACT_ATOMS: atom_id res chain seq x y z
N MET A 1 5.88 17.28 -15.61
CA MET A 1 5.92 16.08 -14.74
C MET A 1 5.40 16.49 -13.39
N ASP A 2 4.35 15.82 -12.91
CA ASP A 2 3.76 16.12 -11.61
C ASP A 2 4.70 15.67 -10.47
N ARG A 3 4.69 16.36 -9.34
CA ARG A 3 5.53 15.99 -8.17
C ARG A 3 5.21 14.57 -7.68
N SER A 4 3.97 14.13 -7.85
CA SER A 4 3.51 12.79 -7.49
C SER A 4 4.18 11.71 -8.34
N ASP A 5 4.39 11.98 -9.63
CA ASP A 5 5.05 11.06 -10.56
C ASP A 5 6.52 10.84 -10.16
N ARG A 6 7.21 11.92 -9.79
CA ARG A 6 8.61 11.85 -9.35
C ARG A 6 8.78 11.05 -8.06
N LEU A 7 7.87 11.22 -7.10
CA LEU A 7 7.89 10.47 -5.83
C LEU A 7 7.61 8.97 -6.06
N SER A 8 6.70 8.66 -6.99
CA SER A 8 6.42 7.27 -7.38
C SER A 8 7.64 6.60 -8.00
N LEU A 9 8.36 7.30 -8.89
CA LEU A 9 9.58 6.80 -9.53
C LEU A 9 10.71 6.54 -8.53
N LEU A 10 10.94 7.46 -7.59
CA LEU A 10 11.95 7.29 -6.53
C LEU A 10 11.63 6.08 -5.63
N THR A 11 10.37 5.97 -5.21
CA THR A 11 9.92 4.85 -4.38
C THR A 11 10.06 3.51 -5.12
N GLN A 12 9.83 3.51 -6.44
CA GLN A 12 10.04 2.34 -7.27
C GLN A 12 11.53 1.98 -7.39
N ALA A 13 12.40 2.95 -7.70
CA ALA A 13 13.85 2.72 -7.81
C ALA A 13 14.45 2.22 -6.49
N THR A 14 14.03 2.78 -5.35
CA THR A 14 14.46 2.28 -4.02
C THR A 14 14.04 0.84 -3.80
N ALA A 15 12.84 0.46 -4.23
CA ALA A 15 12.36 -0.92 -4.09
C ALA A 15 13.12 -1.90 -4.98
N GLU A 16 13.46 -1.51 -6.21
CA GLU A 16 14.28 -2.31 -7.13
C GLU A 16 15.70 -2.49 -6.58
N ALA A 17 16.27 -1.44 -5.97
CA ALA A 17 17.61 -1.49 -5.38
C ALA A 17 17.69 -2.29 -4.06
N THR A 18 16.66 -2.21 -3.22
CA THR A 18 16.69 -2.78 -1.86
C THR A 18 15.89 -4.08 -1.70
N GLY A 19 15.02 -4.39 -2.66
CA GLY A 19 14.02 -5.45 -2.53
C GLY A 19 12.94 -5.16 -1.49
N LYS A 20 12.88 -3.95 -0.92
CA LYS A 20 11.97 -3.57 0.17
C LYS A 20 11.10 -2.37 -0.18
N ARG A 21 9.92 -2.29 0.44
CA ARG A 21 9.00 -1.15 0.35
C ARG A 21 8.37 -0.83 1.69
N PHE A 22 8.02 0.44 1.86
CA PHE A 22 7.33 0.93 3.04
C PHE A 22 5.81 0.73 2.89
N CYS A 23 5.22 -0.01 3.82
CA CYS A 23 3.77 -0.19 3.89
C CYS A 23 3.10 1.06 4.48
N ALA A 24 2.24 1.72 3.72
CA ALA A 24 1.52 2.90 4.17
C ALA A 24 0.51 2.64 5.31
N HIS A 25 0.18 1.37 5.60
CA HIS A 25 -0.78 1.01 6.64
C HIS A 25 -0.13 0.77 8.00
N HIS A 26 0.88 -0.13 8.07
CA HIS A 26 1.57 -0.44 9.33
C HIS A 26 2.85 0.38 9.54
N GLN A 27 3.20 1.26 8.60
CA GLN A 27 4.34 2.17 8.66
C GLN A 27 5.69 1.46 8.88
N GLY A 28 5.96 0.42 8.10
CA GLY A 28 7.21 -0.35 8.18
C GLY A 28 7.62 -0.98 6.86
N GLU A 29 8.90 -1.31 6.75
CA GLU A 29 9.48 -1.96 5.58
C GLU A 29 9.13 -3.44 5.50
N VAL A 30 8.85 -3.91 4.30
CA VAL A 30 8.57 -5.32 3.96
C VAL A 30 9.12 -5.61 2.57
N ALA A 31 9.19 -6.89 2.18
CA ALA A 31 9.60 -7.25 0.83
C ALA A 31 8.70 -6.56 -0.21
N ALA A 32 9.31 -6.00 -1.26
CA ALA A 32 8.60 -5.29 -2.31
C ALA A 32 7.58 -6.19 -3.04
N THR A 33 7.80 -7.50 -3.02
CA THR A 33 6.93 -8.55 -3.57
C THR A 33 5.73 -8.88 -2.67
N ASP A 34 5.73 -8.45 -1.41
CA ASP A 34 4.70 -8.81 -0.42
C ASP A 34 3.57 -7.78 -0.33
N GLY A 35 3.22 -7.13 -1.45
CA GLY A 35 2.16 -6.15 -1.50
C GLY A 35 1.97 -5.53 -2.86
N ASP A 36 1.02 -4.61 -2.92
CA ASP A 36 0.65 -3.93 -4.15
C ASP A 36 0.26 -2.47 -3.90
N PHE A 37 0.26 -1.68 -4.95
CA PHE A 37 -0.28 -0.33 -4.95
C PHE A 37 -1.80 -0.38 -4.96
N VAL A 38 -2.40 0.31 -4.00
CA VAL A 38 -3.84 0.56 -3.96
C VAL A 38 -4.09 2.06 -4.15
N VAL A 39 -5.19 2.37 -4.83
CA VAL A 39 -5.68 3.75 -4.93
C VAL A 39 -6.73 3.94 -3.84
N ARG A 40 -6.49 4.89 -2.92
CA ARG A 40 -7.46 5.34 -1.92
C ARG A 40 -7.47 6.86 -1.86
N ASN A 41 -8.65 7.47 -1.83
CA ASN A 41 -8.84 8.93 -1.78
C ASN A 41 -7.95 9.66 -2.81
N ASN A 42 -7.97 9.20 -4.06
CA ASN A 42 -7.15 9.72 -5.17
C ASN A 42 -5.63 9.68 -4.94
N THR A 43 -5.14 8.97 -3.92
CA THR A 43 -3.70 8.77 -3.68
C THR A 43 -3.33 7.32 -3.91
N LYS A 44 -2.33 7.08 -4.75
CA LYS A 44 -1.72 5.76 -4.96
C LYS A 44 -0.74 5.47 -3.82
N ARG A 45 -0.95 4.39 -3.06
CA ARG A 45 -0.11 4.01 -1.91
C ARG A 45 0.21 2.52 -1.95
N TRP A 46 1.42 2.14 -1.55
CA TRP A 46 1.80 0.73 -1.46
C TRP A 46 1.39 0.15 -0.10
N ILE A 47 0.74 -1.02 -0.11
CA ILE A 47 0.28 -1.70 1.12
C ILE A 47 0.60 -3.20 1.01
N CYS A 48 1.14 -3.78 2.08
CA CYS A 48 1.45 -5.21 2.13
C CYS A 48 0.18 -6.09 2.15
N PHE A 49 0.28 -7.31 1.63
CA PHE A 49 -0.86 -8.24 1.57
C PHE A 49 -1.48 -8.54 2.93
N ARG A 50 -0.67 -8.55 4.00
CA ARG A 50 -1.16 -8.72 5.38
C ARG A 50 -2.12 -7.61 5.78
N CYS A 51 -1.75 -6.36 5.52
CA CYS A 51 -2.57 -5.19 5.83
C CYS A 51 -3.77 -5.07 4.88
N GLN A 52 -3.62 -5.44 3.61
CA GLN A 52 -4.75 -5.49 2.68
C GLN A 52 -5.82 -6.48 3.17
N LYS A 53 -5.44 -7.72 3.50
CA LYS A 53 -6.37 -8.73 4.05
C LYS A 53 -7.03 -8.26 5.35
N ASN A 54 -6.28 -7.61 6.24
CA ASN A 54 -6.84 -7.05 7.47
C ASN A 54 -7.89 -5.96 7.17
N SER A 55 -7.58 -5.05 6.25
CA SER A 55 -8.50 -3.98 5.86
C SER A 55 -9.78 -4.53 5.21
N GLN A 56 -9.68 -5.56 4.37
CA GLN A 56 -10.83 -6.23 3.77
C GLN A 56 -11.73 -6.89 4.83
N ARG A 57 -11.14 -7.57 5.82
CA ARG A 57 -11.88 -8.16 6.94
C ARG A 57 -12.62 -7.11 7.76
N GLN A 58 -11.99 -5.97 8.03
CA GLN A 58 -12.63 -4.87 8.75
C GLN A 58 -13.80 -4.28 7.96
N SER A 59 -13.62 -4.02 6.66
CA SER A 59 -14.70 -3.54 5.79
C SER A 59 -15.88 -4.51 5.74
N ALA A 60 -15.62 -5.82 5.65
CA ALA A 60 -16.66 -6.85 5.66
C ALA A 60 -17.41 -6.92 7.00
N MET A 61 -16.72 -6.73 8.14
CA MET A 61 -17.35 -6.67 9.46
C MET A 61 -18.23 -5.42 9.62
N VAL A 62 -17.79 -4.27 9.13
CA VAL A 62 -18.60 -3.03 9.15
C VAL A 62 -19.86 -3.21 8.31
N ALA A 63 -19.74 -3.77 7.10
CA ALA A 63 -20.90 -4.03 6.23
C ALA A 63 -21.93 -4.96 6.88
N LYS A 64 -21.48 -6.02 7.58
CA LYS A 64 -22.37 -6.94 8.31
C LYS A 64 -23.09 -6.31 9.51
N ARG A 65 -22.57 -5.22 10.08
CA ARG A 65 -23.22 -4.51 11.21
C ARG A 65 -24.25 -3.48 10.74
N GLN A 66 -24.28 -3.17 9.44
CA GLN A 66 -25.16 -2.18 8.84
C GLN A 66 -26.32 -2.80 8.05
N ALA A 67 -26.38 -4.14 7.98
CA ALA A 67 -27.45 -4.93 7.37
C ALA A 67 -28.35 -5.52 8.46
#